data_AF-A0A3A0D2M1-F1
#
_entry.id   AF-A0A3A0D2M1-F1
#
_cell.length_a   1.000
_cell.length_b   1.000
_cell.length_c   1.000
_cell.angle_alpha   90.00
_cell.angle_beta   90.00
_cell.angle_gamma   90.00
#
_symmetry.space_group_name_H-M   'P 1'
#
loop_
_entity.id
_entity.type
_entity.pdbx_description
1 polymer ?
#
loop_
_entity_poly.entity_id
_entity_poly.type
_entity_poly.pdbx_seq_one_letter_code
_entity_poly.pdbx_strand_id
1 'polypeptide(L)'
;MEKDSDADAFLVAAIRSGDQRAWKQLIDRYSGRLLAFARTRLRGVGEAEDALQETFLGFLTSLPHYDPERSLETYLFAIVRYKIGEALEKKRRGGAPAPGFDADESSRPLEPAVSETPSQSVMHRERVARQEHVIATLLRGLIESFRDRGKLEDLQVIELLFYVGLRNKEAADLLGRDEKAIAGVKFRALGTLREMLDQLEAEDRGLLDEVVSSDATIARVWRERRLSCLKRSTIGSFLLGVLDEPWQSYTAFHLDVVKCEMCLANRDDLAAEAAEASDAAVPERMFQSSVGFLSTGSR
;
A
#
# COMPACT_ATOMS: atom_id res chain seq x y z
N MET A 1 -4.61 -7.36 19.69
CA MET A 1 -3.45 -7.16 18.79
C MET A 1 -2.28 -6.49 19.52
N GLU A 2 -2.53 -5.86 20.66
CA GLU A 2 -1.63 -5.39 21.74
C GLU A 2 -0.21 -5.98 21.75
N LYS A 3 -0.07 -7.32 21.71
CA LYS A 3 1.18 -8.02 22.02
C LYS A 3 2.37 -7.70 21.09
N ASP A 4 2.11 -7.29 19.85
CA ASP A 4 3.16 -6.76 18.97
C ASP A 4 3.44 -5.27 19.25
N SER A 5 2.45 -4.48 19.66
CA SER A 5 2.62 -3.04 19.93
C SER A 5 3.43 -2.78 21.21
N ASP A 6 3.15 -3.50 22.30
CA ASP A 6 3.96 -3.43 23.53
C ASP A 6 5.38 -3.96 23.30
N ALA A 7 5.52 -5.03 22.50
CA ALA A 7 6.81 -5.56 22.12
C ALA A 7 7.60 -4.57 21.25
N ASP A 8 6.95 -3.90 20.30
CA ASP A 8 7.54 -2.85 19.47
C ASP A 8 7.96 -1.63 20.30
N ALA A 9 7.11 -1.17 21.24
CA ALA A 9 7.42 -0.07 22.14
C ALA A 9 8.59 -0.40 23.09
N PHE A 10 8.62 -1.61 23.66
CA PHE A 10 9.74 -2.07 24.49
C PHE A 10 11.03 -2.27 23.66
N LEU A 11 10.91 -2.76 22.43
CA LEU A 11 12.04 -2.92 21.49
C LEU A 11 12.62 -1.55 21.12
N VAL A 12 11.79 -0.57 20.77
CA VAL A 12 12.18 0.84 20.58
C VAL A 12 12.86 1.39 21.84
N ALA A 13 12.28 1.18 23.02
CA ALA A 13 12.83 1.64 24.28
C ALA A 13 14.18 0.99 24.62
N ALA A 14 14.41 -0.27 24.25
CA ALA A 14 15.68 -0.96 24.44
C ALA A 14 16.74 -0.54 23.41
N ILE A 15 16.34 -0.33 22.14
CA ILE A 15 17.20 0.20 21.08
C ILE A 15 17.67 1.61 21.41
N ARG A 16 16.81 2.42 22.05
CA ARG A 16 17.07 3.85 22.23
C ARG A 16 18.50 4.13 22.73
N SER A 17 19.19 3.29 23.55
CA SER A 17 20.67 3.24 23.79
C SER A 17 21.15 1.81 23.71
N GLY A 18 21.68 1.43 22.56
CA GLY A 18 22.83 0.54 22.53
C GLY A 18 22.59 -0.81 23.19
N ASP A 19 21.32 -1.24 23.34
CA ASP A 19 21.06 -2.66 23.34
C ASP A 19 21.29 -3.11 21.90
N GLN A 20 22.56 -3.37 21.60
CA GLN A 20 22.96 -3.90 20.31
C GLN A 20 22.23 -5.22 20.02
N ARG A 21 21.66 -5.90 21.04
CA ARG A 21 20.78 -7.06 20.89
C ARG A 21 19.35 -6.67 20.50
N ALA A 22 18.74 -5.66 21.11
CA ALA A 22 17.44 -5.15 20.66
C ALA A 22 17.52 -4.53 19.26
N TRP A 23 18.62 -3.85 18.95
CA TRP A 23 18.90 -3.32 17.62
C TRP A 23 19.03 -4.45 16.59
N LYS A 24 19.80 -5.50 16.92
CA LYS A 24 19.85 -6.71 16.12
C LYS A 24 18.46 -7.36 15.96
N GLN A 25 17.64 -7.43 17.02
CA GLN A 25 16.29 -8.01 16.94
C GLN A 25 15.36 -7.22 16.00
N LEU A 26 15.44 -5.89 15.97
CA LEU A 26 14.71 -5.08 14.98
C LEU A 26 15.22 -5.36 13.57
N ILE A 27 16.54 -5.37 13.35
CA ILE A 27 17.13 -5.71 12.05
C ILE A 27 16.66 -7.11 11.62
N ASP A 28 16.77 -8.13 12.48
CA ASP A 28 16.33 -9.50 12.20
C ASP A 28 14.82 -9.59 11.85
N ARG A 29 13.95 -8.80 12.51
CA ARG A 29 12.48 -8.85 12.35
C ARG A 29 11.93 -8.04 11.16
N TYR A 30 12.62 -6.98 10.74
CA TYR A 30 12.13 -6.09 9.67
C TYR A 30 12.99 -6.06 8.40
N SER A 31 14.28 -6.39 8.46
CA SER A 31 15.20 -6.31 7.31
C SER A 31 14.68 -7.03 6.07
N GLY A 32 14.31 -8.31 6.18
CA GLY A 32 13.82 -9.09 5.03
C GLY A 32 12.55 -8.50 4.39
N ARG A 33 11.66 -7.90 5.19
CA ARG A 33 10.39 -7.32 4.71
C ARG A 33 10.58 -5.95 4.08
N LEU A 34 11.39 -5.09 4.70
CA LEU A 34 11.78 -3.79 4.16
C LEU A 34 12.64 -3.93 2.89
N LEU A 35 13.56 -4.91 2.86
CA LEU A 35 14.41 -5.21 1.70
C LEU A 35 13.62 -5.78 0.53
N ALA A 36 12.66 -6.69 0.78
CA ALA A 36 11.73 -7.14 -0.25
C ALA A 36 10.93 -5.95 -0.82
N PHE A 37 10.37 -5.10 0.04
CA PHE A 37 9.66 -3.89 -0.38
C PHE A 37 10.53 -2.93 -1.20
N ALA A 38 11.79 -2.71 -0.81
CA ALA A 38 12.75 -1.91 -1.57
C ALA A 38 13.08 -2.55 -2.94
N ARG A 39 13.33 -3.86 -3.00
CA ARG A 39 13.62 -4.61 -4.24
C ARG A 39 12.45 -4.65 -5.24
N THR A 40 11.20 -4.42 -4.82
CA THR A 40 10.06 -4.23 -5.76
C THR A 40 10.01 -2.84 -6.43
N ARG A 41 10.87 -1.90 -6.00
CA ARG A 41 10.82 -0.48 -6.37
C ARG A 41 12.15 0.07 -6.91
N LEU A 42 13.28 -0.44 -6.40
CA LEU A 42 14.64 -0.12 -6.85
C LEU A 42 15.19 -1.26 -7.72
N ARG A 43 16.01 -0.92 -8.73
CA ARG A 43 16.44 -1.90 -9.77
C ARG A 43 17.80 -2.53 -9.50
N GLY A 44 18.65 -1.89 -8.69
CA GLY A 44 19.89 -2.49 -8.19
C GLY A 44 19.68 -3.23 -6.87
N VAL A 45 20.36 -4.37 -6.69
CA VAL A 45 20.41 -5.08 -5.41
C VAL A 45 21.04 -4.17 -4.33
N GLY A 46 22.18 -3.56 -4.65
CA GLY A 46 22.83 -2.54 -3.82
C GLY A 46 21.93 -1.34 -3.54
N GLU A 47 21.18 -0.82 -4.52
CA GLU A 47 20.25 0.31 -4.30
C GLU A 47 19.20 0.01 -3.22
N ALA A 48 18.71 -1.25 -3.16
CA ALA A 48 17.75 -1.68 -2.16
C ALA A 48 18.38 -1.97 -0.79
N GLU A 49 19.67 -2.30 -0.75
CA GLU A 49 20.45 -2.51 0.48
C GLU A 49 20.93 -1.17 1.07
N ASP A 50 21.37 -0.24 0.23
CA ASP A 50 21.62 1.17 0.57
C ASP A 50 20.35 1.80 1.15
N ALA A 51 19.20 1.69 0.47
CA ALA A 51 17.94 2.24 0.96
C ALA A 51 17.46 1.58 2.28
N LEU A 52 17.80 0.31 2.52
CA LEU A 52 17.55 -0.37 3.79
C LEU A 52 18.47 0.16 4.90
N GLN A 53 19.77 0.31 4.61
CA GLN A 53 20.75 0.85 5.55
C GLN A 53 20.43 2.31 5.91
N GLU A 54 20.13 3.15 4.91
CA GLU A 54 19.64 4.51 5.09
C GLU A 54 18.28 4.56 5.83
N THR A 55 17.46 3.51 5.75
CA THR A 55 16.23 3.40 6.55
C THR A 55 16.53 3.14 8.02
N PHE A 56 17.47 2.24 8.31
CA PHE A 56 17.87 1.95 9.68
C PHE A 56 18.65 3.09 10.33
N LEU A 57 19.53 3.79 9.58
CA LEU A 57 20.19 5.02 10.04
C LEU A 57 19.21 6.19 10.20
N GLY A 58 18.27 6.34 9.25
CA GLY A 58 17.18 7.31 9.35
C GLY A 58 16.28 7.07 10.56
N PHE A 59 16.01 5.80 10.88
CA PHE A 59 15.27 5.39 12.07
C PHE A 59 16.02 5.74 13.36
N LEU A 60 17.32 5.46 13.45
CA LEU A 60 18.13 5.80 14.64
C LEU A 60 18.18 7.32 14.86
N THR A 61 18.39 8.11 13.81
CA THR A 61 18.44 9.58 13.89
C THR A 61 17.08 10.21 14.17
N SER A 62 15.97 9.61 13.73
CA SER A 62 14.61 10.06 14.06
C SER A 62 14.09 9.49 15.39
N LEU A 63 14.77 8.49 15.98
CA LEU A 63 14.35 7.76 17.17
C LEU A 63 14.02 8.61 18.41
N PRO A 64 14.71 9.75 18.70
CA PRO A 64 14.32 10.63 19.81
C PRO A 64 12.92 11.23 19.65
N HIS A 65 12.42 11.33 18.40
CA HIS A 65 11.13 11.91 18.04
C HIS A 65 10.10 10.86 17.60
N TYR A 66 10.40 9.56 17.75
CA TYR A 66 9.45 8.48 17.47
C TYR A 66 8.32 8.45 18.52
N ASP A 67 7.10 8.39 18.02
CA ASP A 67 5.86 8.28 18.78
C ASP A 67 5.48 6.79 19.00
N PRO A 68 5.43 6.30 20.25
CA PRO A 68 5.06 4.91 20.56
C PRO A 68 3.66 4.50 20.09
N GLU A 69 2.72 5.44 19.96
CA GLU A 69 1.36 5.16 19.48
C GLU A 69 1.36 4.70 18.00
N ARG A 70 2.43 5.02 17.26
CA ARG A 70 2.57 4.68 15.85
C ARG A 70 3.40 3.42 15.66
N SER A 71 2.74 2.28 15.42
CA SER A 71 3.39 0.98 15.14
C SER A 71 4.72 1.06 14.40
N LEU A 72 5.74 0.42 14.97
CA LEU A 72 7.13 0.46 14.50
C LEU A 72 7.26 0.04 13.03
N GLU A 73 6.47 -0.95 12.61
CA GLU A 73 6.38 -1.36 11.21
C GLU A 73 5.95 -0.21 10.30
N THR A 74 4.85 0.48 10.62
CA THR A 74 4.36 1.63 9.84
C THR A 74 5.42 2.74 9.76
N TYR A 75 6.16 2.96 10.83
CA TYR A 75 7.21 3.98 10.90
C TYR A 75 8.43 3.61 10.04
N LEU A 76 8.97 2.40 10.19
CA LEU A 76 10.07 1.89 9.35
C LEU A 76 9.68 1.87 7.86
N PHE A 77 8.45 1.44 7.54
CA PHE A 77 7.94 1.48 6.17
C PHE A 77 7.69 2.92 5.67
N ALA A 78 7.48 3.92 6.53
CA ALA A 78 7.41 5.32 6.11
C ALA A 78 8.80 5.85 5.74
N ILE A 79 9.83 5.51 6.53
CA ILE A 79 11.22 5.89 6.26
C ILE A 79 11.72 5.22 4.97
N VAL A 80 11.48 3.91 4.76
CA VAL A 80 11.92 3.24 3.52
C VAL A 80 11.22 3.78 2.27
N ARG A 81 9.95 4.20 2.36
CA ARG A 81 9.26 4.89 1.24
C ARG A 81 9.99 6.19 0.88
N TYR A 82 10.37 7.00 1.87
CA TYR A 82 11.14 8.22 1.66
C TYR A 82 12.52 7.93 1.05
N LYS A 83 13.26 6.94 1.57
CA LYS A 83 14.57 6.54 1.05
C LYS A 83 14.53 5.96 -0.37
N ILE A 84 13.50 5.20 -0.72
CA ILE A 84 13.23 4.78 -2.10
C ILE A 84 12.96 6.01 -3.00
N GLY A 85 12.22 7.00 -2.50
CA GLY A 85 12.00 8.28 -3.20
C GLY A 85 13.30 9.03 -3.48
N GLU A 86 14.13 9.25 -2.46
CA GLU A 86 15.45 9.89 -2.59
C GLU A 86 16.34 9.14 -3.57
N ALA A 87 16.41 7.80 -3.49
CA ALA A 87 17.21 6.98 -4.40
C ALA A 87 16.74 7.09 -5.86
N LEU A 88 15.43 7.11 -6.12
CA LEU A 88 14.87 7.29 -7.46
C LEU A 88 15.07 8.72 -7.99
N GLU A 89 15.00 9.74 -7.13
CA GLU A 89 15.26 11.14 -7.52
C GLU A 89 16.76 11.36 -7.80
N LYS A 90 17.64 10.82 -6.96
CA LYS A 90 19.10 10.75 -7.14
C LYS A 90 19.45 10.04 -8.44
N LYS A 91 18.75 8.96 -8.80
CA LYS A 91 18.90 8.25 -10.09
C LYS A 91 18.37 9.04 -11.30
N ARG A 92 17.34 9.87 -11.13
CA ARG A 92 16.87 10.83 -12.16
C ARG A 92 17.83 12.01 -12.38
N ARG A 93 18.64 12.37 -11.39
CA ARG A 93 19.65 13.47 -11.46
C ARG A 93 21.09 13.00 -11.75
N GLY A 94 21.43 11.78 -11.36
CA GLY A 94 22.81 11.33 -11.14
C GLY A 94 23.36 10.38 -12.20
N GLY A 95 23.61 10.91 -13.41
CA GLY A 95 24.37 10.21 -14.45
C GLY A 95 25.89 10.14 -14.22
N ALA A 96 26.35 10.06 -12.96
CA ALA A 96 27.76 9.90 -12.55
C ALA A 96 27.85 9.42 -11.07
N PRO A 97 28.87 8.64 -10.65
CA PRO A 97 28.87 7.97 -9.33
C PRO A 97 29.82 8.50 -8.23
N ALA A 98 29.36 8.37 -6.97
CA ALA A 98 30.13 8.15 -5.71
C ALA A 98 31.05 9.30 -5.17
N PRO A 99 31.63 9.21 -3.93
CA PRO A 99 31.48 8.21 -2.84
C PRO A 99 31.30 8.76 -1.37
N GLY A 100 30.97 7.89 -0.39
CA GLY A 100 31.67 7.83 0.92
C GLY A 100 30.94 8.11 2.28
N PHE A 101 30.98 7.10 3.20
CA PHE A 101 31.14 7.16 4.69
C PHE A 101 30.10 7.92 5.59
N ASP A 102 29.84 7.67 6.90
CA ASP A 102 30.09 6.57 7.89
C ASP A 102 29.25 6.77 9.20
N ALA A 103 28.89 5.70 9.94
CA ALA A 103 28.54 5.54 11.41
C ALA A 103 27.53 6.54 12.15
N ASP A 104 27.05 6.45 13.42
CA ASP A 104 27.03 5.47 14.55
C ASP A 104 25.90 5.74 15.66
N GLU A 105 25.73 4.81 16.64
CA GLU A 105 25.16 4.72 18.05
C GLU A 105 24.32 5.83 18.88
N SER A 106 23.55 5.46 19.98
CA SER A 106 22.95 6.21 21.20
C SER A 106 21.50 6.88 21.27
N SER A 107 20.73 7.21 22.39
CA SER A 107 20.62 6.71 23.84
C SER A 107 19.23 6.61 24.72
N ARG A 108 18.84 5.43 25.35
CA ARG A 108 17.85 4.84 26.41
C ARG A 108 16.39 5.39 26.73
N PRO A 109 15.77 5.04 27.92
CA PRO A 109 14.80 3.89 28.12
C PRO A 109 13.36 4.12 28.66
N LEU A 110 12.56 3.02 28.81
CA LEU A 110 11.16 2.95 29.31
C LEU A 110 10.85 1.69 30.19
N GLU A 111 9.72 1.68 30.91
CA GLU A 111 9.20 0.57 31.78
C GLU A 111 7.67 0.31 31.57
N PRO A 112 7.06 -0.80 32.08
CA PRO A 112 5.91 -1.47 31.43
C PRO A 112 4.48 -1.27 32.02
N ALA A 113 3.47 -1.75 31.28
CA ALA A 113 2.02 -1.60 31.54
C ALA A 113 1.30 -2.86 32.13
N VAL A 114 -0.02 -2.74 32.35
CA VAL A 114 -0.87 -3.70 33.11
C VAL A 114 -1.68 -4.63 32.18
N SER A 115 -1.90 -5.89 32.59
CA SER A 115 -2.55 -6.93 31.78
C SER A 115 -4.08 -6.87 31.72
N GLU A 116 -4.66 -6.89 30.52
CA GLU A 116 -6.10 -7.04 30.27
C GLU A 116 -6.65 -8.46 30.53
N THR A 117 -7.97 -8.58 30.68
CA THR A 117 -8.67 -9.87 30.87
C THR A 117 -9.23 -10.46 29.56
N PRO A 118 -9.45 -11.79 29.46
CA PRO A 118 -9.88 -12.43 28.21
C PRO A 118 -11.21 -11.90 27.63
N SER A 119 -12.17 -11.50 28.48
CA SER A 119 -13.47 -10.97 28.02
C SER A 119 -13.30 -9.60 27.33
N GLN A 120 -12.43 -8.75 27.85
CA GLN A 120 -12.11 -7.45 27.27
C GLN A 120 -11.46 -7.61 25.88
N SER A 121 -10.55 -8.57 25.72
CA SER A 121 -9.91 -8.86 24.42
C SER A 121 -10.90 -9.38 23.35
N VAL A 122 -12.01 -10.02 23.73
CA VAL A 122 -13.07 -10.41 22.77
C VAL A 122 -13.87 -9.18 22.34
N MET A 123 -14.39 -8.40 23.30
CA MET A 123 -15.16 -7.18 23.00
C MET A 123 -14.35 -6.15 22.20
N HIS A 124 -13.05 -6.02 22.47
CA HIS A 124 -12.13 -5.19 21.69
C HIS A 124 -12.08 -5.64 20.23
N ARG A 125 -11.93 -6.94 19.96
CA ARG A 125 -11.87 -7.48 18.58
C ARG A 125 -13.18 -7.27 17.84
N GLU A 126 -14.32 -7.45 18.50
CA GLU A 126 -15.63 -7.21 17.90
C GLU A 126 -15.82 -5.72 17.54
N ARG A 127 -15.39 -4.80 18.40
CA ARG A 127 -15.38 -3.35 18.12
C ARG A 127 -14.48 -3.02 16.93
N VAL A 128 -13.24 -3.53 16.90
CA VAL A 128 -12.30 -3.31 15.78
C VAL A 128 -12.84 -3.91 14.48
N ALA A 129 -13.46 -5.09 14.52
CA ALA A 129 -14.05 -5.72 13.34
C ALA A 129 -15.27 -4.92 12.80
N ARG A 130 -16.10 -4.34 13.67
CA ARG A 130 -17.18 -3.42 13.27
C ARG A 130 -16.60 -2.15 12.64
N GLN A 131 -15.64 -1.51 13.31
CA GLN A 131 -14.92 -0.33 12.85
C GLN A 131 -14.30 -0.55 11.45
N GLU A 132 -13.53 -1.63 11.25
CA GLU A 132 -12.98 -1.99 9.94
C GLU A 132 -14.05 -2.22 8.86
N HIS A 133 -15.20 -2.78 9.23
CA HIS A 133 -16.31 -2.99 8.31
C HIS A 133 -16.95 -1.66 7.88
N VAL A 134 -17.17 -0.72 8.82
CA VAL A 134 -17.69 0.61 8.50
C VAL A 134 -16.69 1.39 7.64
N ILE A 135 -15.40 1.39 8.00
CA ILE A 135 -14.33 2.01 7.19
C ILE A 135 -14.31 1.42 5.77
N ALA A 136 -14.42 0.10 5.63
CA ALA A 136 -14.47 -0.56 4.32
C ALA A 136 -15.69 -0.15 3.49
N THR A 137 -16.85 0.02 4.12
CA THR A 137 -18.10 0.43 3.47
C THR A 137 -18.07 1.90 3.02
N LEU A 138 -17.56 2.80 3.86
CA LEU A 138 -17.38 4.22 3.54
C LEU A 138 -16.39 4.41 2.37
N LEU A 139 -15.21 3.77 2.46
CA LEU A 139 -14.20 3.83 1.39
C LEU A 139 -14.69 3.18 0.09
N ARG A 140 -15.46 2.09 0.18
CA ARG A 140 -16.09 1.45 -0.98
C ARG A 140 -17.02 2.42 -1.72
N GLY A 141 -17.99 3.01 -1.02
CA GLY A 141 -18.93 3.94 -1.63
C GLY A 141 -18.25 5.21 -2.16
N LEU A 142 -17.17 5.67 -1.52
CA LEU A 142 -16.32 6.74 -2.05
C LEU A 142 -15.71 6.35 -3.41
N ILE A 143 -15.06 5.19 -3.51
CA ILE A 143 -14.42 4.67 -4.74
C ILE A 143 -15.45 4.47 -5.86
N GLU A 144 -16.59 3.86 -5.53
CA GLU A 144 -17.71 3.63 -6.46
C GLU A 144 -18.26 4.98 -6.95
N SER A 145 -18.42 5.97 -6.06
CA SER A 145 -18.83 7.33 -6.46
C SER A 145 -17.86 8.03 -7.42
N PHE A 146 -16.56 7.71 -7.41
CA PHE A 146 -15.63 8.24 -8.41
C PHE A 146 -15.76 7.52 -9.75
N ARG A 147 -15.93 6.19 -9.73
CA ARG A 147 -16.12 5.35 -10.93
C ARG A 147 -17.40 5.71 -11.67
N ASP A 148 -18.52 5.77 -10.96
CA ASP A 148 -19.85 6.04 -11.54
C ASP A 148 -19.97 7.47 -12.10
N ARG A 149 -19.18 8.41 -11.56
CA ARG A 149 -19.08 9.80 -12.05
C ARG A 149 -17.98 10.00 -13.11
N GLY A 150 -17.32 8.94 -13.57
CA GLY A 150 -16.21 8.99 -14.53
C GLY A 150 -14.96 9.71 -14.03
N LYS A 151 -14.87 10.03 -12.74
CA LYS A 151 -13.81 10.86 -12.13
C LYS A 151 -12.58 10.04 -11.75
N LEU A 152 -12.06 9.27 -12.70
CA LEU A 152 -10.95 8.35 -12.45
C LEU A 152 -9.65 9.08 -12.10
N GLU A 153 -9.37 10.27 -12.64
CA GLU A 153 -8.23 11.11 -12.19
C GLU A 153 -8.29 11.47 -10.70
N ASP A 154 -9.47 11.80 -10.18
CA ASP A 154 -9.63 12.12 -8.76
C ASP A 154 -9.50 10.83 -7.91
N LEU A 155 -9.91 9.67 -8.44
CA LEU A 155 -9.64 8.36 -7.81
C LEU A 155 -8.14 8.02 -7.78
N GLN A 156 -7.37 8.34 -8.84
CA GLN A 156 -5.91 8.20 -8.83
C GLN A 156 -5.29 8.98 -7.66
N VAL A 157 -5.72 10.24 -7.46
CA VAL A 157 -5.28 11.05 -6.31
C VAL A 157 -5.61 10.37 -4.98
N ILE A 158 -6.85 9.89 -4.79
CA ILE A 158 -7.24 9.25 -3.54
C ILE A 158 -6.50 7.93 -3.31
N GLU A 159 -6.19 7.14 -4.34
CA GLU A 159 -5.32 5.95 -4.19
C GLU A 159 -3.89 6.33 -3.78
N LEU A 160 -3.29 7.38 -4.33
CA LEU A 160 -1.97 7.86 -3.88
C LEU A 160 -1.99 8.29 -2.41
N LEU A 161 -3.02 9.02 -1.99
CA LEU A 161 -3.11 9.55 -0.62
C LEU A 161 -3.48 8.47 0.41
N PHE A 162 -4.48 7.63 0.13
CA PHE A 162 -5.10 6.73 1.13
C PHE A 162 -4.69 5.25 1.00
N TYR A 163 -4.21 4.79 -0.16
CA TYR A 163 -3.71 3.42 -0.34
C TYR A 163 -2.17 3.35 -0.33
N VAL A 164 -1.50 4.26 -1.07
CA VAL A 164 -0.03 4.31 -1.13
C VAL A 164 0.56 5.04 0.08
N GLY A 165 -0.13 6.08 0.58
CA GLY A 165 0.28 6.89 1.73
C GLY A 165 1.22 8.05 1.37
N LEU A 166 1.04 8.66 0.20
CA LEU A 166 1.81 9.82 -0.25
C LEU A 166 1.27 11.14 0.34
N ARG A 167 2.15 12.13 0.48
CA ARG A 167 1.80 13.51 0.82
C ARG A 167 1.18 14.22 -0.39
N ASN A 168 0.44 15.31 -0.15
CA ASN A 168 -0.20 16.11 -1.22
C ASN A 168 0.80 16.50 -2.32
N LYS A 169 1.95 17.08 -1.95
CA LYS A 169 3.04 17.42 -2.89
C LYS A 169 3.57 16.21 -3.67
N GLU A 170 3.82 15.08 -3.01
CA GLU A 170 4.35 13.88 -3.66
C GLU A 170 3.37 13.31 -4.69
N ALA A 171 2.06 13.36 -4.40
CA ALA A 171 1.02 13.02 -5.34
C ALA A 171 0.86 14.06 -6.47
N ALA A 172 1.12 15.34 -6.20
CA ALA A 172 1.13 16.42 -7.19
C ALA A 172 2.28 16.24 -8.20
N ASP A 173 3.51 16.07 -7.70
CA ASP A 173 4.73 15.83 -8.47
C ASP A 173 4.66 14.54 -9.30
N LEU A 174 3.96 13.50 -8.80
CA LEU A 174 3.79 12.21 -9.48
C LEU A 174 2.71 12.22 -10.57
N LEU A 175 1.64 13.00 -10.41
CA LEU A 175 0.56 13.13 -11.40
C LEU A 175 0.72 14.33 -12.34
N GLY A 176 1.72 15.19 -12.13
CA GLY A 176 1.89 16.44 -12.88
C GLY A 176 0.77 17.47 -12.64
N ARG A 177 0.11 17.42 -11.48
CA ARG A 177 -0.99 18.31 -11.09
C ARG A 177 -0.50 19.35 -10.06
N ASP A 178 -1.23 20.45 -9.89
CA ASP A 178 -0.95 21.44 -8.83
C ASP A 178 -1.31 20.90 -7.43
N GLU A 179 -0.52 21.21 -6.39
CA GLU A 179 -0.75 20.69 -5.03
C GLU A 179 -2.09 21.16 -4.43
N LYS A 180 -2.59 22.34 -4.80
CA LYS A 180 -3.92 22.81 -4.38
C LYS A 180 -5.03 22.04 -5.08
N ALA A 181 -4.81 21.56 -6.32
CA ALA A 181 -5.74 20.65 -6.97
C ALA A 181 -5.81 19.32 -6.21
N ILE A 182 -4.66 18.74 -5.82
CA ILE A 182 -4.60 17.54 -4.96
C ILE A 182 -5.31 17.76 -3.63
N ALA A 183 -5.02 18.87 -2.94
CA ALA A 183 -5.69 19.24 -1.69
C ALA A 183 -7.21 19.41 -1.86
N GLY A 184 -7.64 19.99 -2.99
CA GLY A 184 -9.05 20.11 -3.35
C GLY A 184 -9.75 18.77 -3.60
N VAL A 185 -9.06 17.78 -4.17
CA VAL A 185 -9.57 16.40 -4.29
C VAL A 185 -9.69 15.76 -2.91
N LYS A 186 -8.64 15.83 -2.07
CA LYS A 186 -8.66 15.33 -0.69
C LYS A 186 -9.82 15.93 0.11
N PHE A 187 -10.02 17.25 0.03
CA PHE A 187 -11.13 17.94 0.71
C PHE A 187 -12.50 17.43 0.26
N ARG A 188 -12.74 17.27 -1.06
CA ARG A 188 -14.00 16.74 -1.58
C ARG A 188 -14.26 15.30 -1.12
N ALA A 189 -13.24 14.44 -1.16
CA ALA A 189 -13.35 13.05 -0.71
C ALA A 189 -13.69 12.96 0.79
N LEU A 190 -13.04 13.78 1.63
CA LEU A 190 -13.39 13.88 3.06
C LEU A 190 -14.79 14.48 3.28
N GLY A 191 -15.26 15.36 2.40
CA GLY A 191 -16.66 15.84 2.39
C GLY A 191 -17.65 14.69 2.18
N THR A 192 -17.47 13.91 1.11
CA THR A 192 -18.34 12.75 0.82
C THR A 192 -18.26 11.67 1.92
N LEU A 193 -17.09 11.43 2.53
CA LEU A 193 -16.99 10.50 3.66
C LEU A 193 -17.76 11.00 4.91
N ARG A 194 -17.84 12.31 5.16
CA ARG A 194 -18.69 12.89 6.21
C ARG A 194 -20.17 12.73 5.90
N GLU A 195 -20.59 13.11 4.70
CA GLU A 195 -21.96 12.98 4.20
C GLU A 195 -22.47 11.54 4.28
N MET A 196 -21.58 10.55 4.08
CA MET A 196 -21.88 9.12 4.25
C MET A 196 -21.91 8.69 5.73
N LEU A 197 -21.05 9.22 6.60
CA LEU A 197 -21.06 8.85 8.03
C LEU A 197 -22.26 9.45 8.78
N ASP A 198 -22.72 10.64 8.40
CA ASP A 198 -23.94 11.27 8.96
C ASP A 198 -25.21 10.44 8.73
N GLN A 199 -25.18 9.53 7.74
CA GLN A 199 -26.27 8.59 7.43
C GLN A 199 -26.20 7.29 8.26
N LEU A 200 -25.11 7.02 8.97
CA LEU A 200 -24.97 5.82 9.83
C LEU A 200 -25.50 6.07 11.25
N GLU A 201 -25.60 4.99 12.03
CA GLU A 201 -26.07 5.02 13.42
C GLU A 201 -25.14 5.84 14.32
N ALA A 202 -25.68 6.37 15.43
CA ALA A 202 -24.95 7.29 16.30
C ALA A 202 -23.68 6.67 16.93
N GLU A 203 -23.64 5.34 17.10
CA GLU A 203 -22.47 4.61 17.61
C GLU A 203 -21.26 4.70 16.66
N ASP A 204 -21.50 4.71 15.34
CA ASP A 204 -20.43 4.72 14.33
C ASP A 204 -19.92 6.13 14.01
N ARG A 205 -20.62 7.20 14.42
CA ARG A 205 -20.27 8.58 14.04
C ARG A 205 -18.96 9.09 14.62
N GLY A 206 -18.41 8.42 15.64
CA GLY A 206 -17.07 8.71 16.18
C GLY A 206 -15.91 8.33 15.24
N LEU A 207 -16.15 7.49 14.23
CA LEU A 207 -15.11 6.90 13.38
C LEU A 207 -14.46 7.90 12.39
N LEU A 208 -15.00 9.12 12.27
CA LEU A 208 -14.54 10.12 11.30
C LEU A 208 -13.09 10.57 11.52
N ASP A 209 -12.69 10.79 12.77
CA ASP A 209 -11.32 11.20 13.09
C ASP A 209 -10.33 10.05 12.87
N GLU A 210 -10.73 8.80 13.05
CA GLU A 210 -9.88 7.63 12.76
C GLU A 210 -9.68 7.43 11.24
N VAL A 211 -10.73 7.70 10.45
CA VAL A 211 -10.70 7.77 8.97
C VAL A 211 -9.91 8.98 8.43
N VAL A 212 -9.48 9.90 9.29
CA VAL A 212 -8.63 11.05 8.93
C VAL A 212 -7.22 10.98 9.54
N SER A 213 -7.07 10.30 10.68
CA SER A 213 -5.84 10.24 11.48
C SER A 213 -4.97 9.01 11.18
N SER A 214 -5.58 7.84 10.91
CA SER A 214 -4.82 6.60 10.69
C SER A 214 -4.71 6.20 9.22
N ASP A 215 -3.79 6.85 8.49
CA ASP A 215 -3.35 6.45 7.15
C ASP A 215 -3.02 4.93 7.09
N ALA A 216 -2.50 4.37 8.18
CA ALA A 216 -2.16 2.96 8.30
C ALA A 216 -3.39 2.03 8.35
N THR A 217 -4.42 2.38 9.13
CA THR A 217 -5.68 1.62 9.18
C THR A 217 -6.40 1.69 7.84
N ILE A 218 -6.50 2.89 7.25
CA ILE A 218 -7.14 3.13 5.95
C ILE A 218 -6.46 2.28 4.86
N ALA A 219 -5.14 2.40 4.72
CA ALA A 219 -4.38 1.66 3.71
C ALA A 219 -4.43 0.14 3.93
N ARG A 220 -4.49 -0.33 5.18
CA ARG A 220 -4.63 -1.76 5.51
C ARG A 220 -6.00 -2.29 5.11
N VAL A 221 -7.09 -1.66 5.58
CA VAL A 221 -8.47 -2.05 5.26
C VAL A 221 -8.70 -2.01 3.76
N TRP A 222 -8.17 -1.00 3.05
CA TRP A 222 -8.26 -0.92 1.58
C TRP A 222 -7.58 -2.10 0.88
N ARG A 223 -6.38 -2.49 1.32
CA ARG A 223 -5.65 -3.66 0.79
C ARG A 223 -6.36 -4.97 1.09
N GLU A 224 -6.70 -5.23 2.35
CA GLU A 224 -7.33 -6.47 2.81
C GLU A 224 -8.72 -6.68 2.18
N ARG A 225 -9.52 -5.62 2.09
CA ARG A 225 -10.87 -5.64 1.47
C ARG A 225 -10.84 -5.41 -0.05
N ARG A 226 -9.65 -5.25 -0.65
CA ARG A 226 -9.41 -5.14 -2.11
C ARG A 226 -10.24 -4.04 -2.79
N LEU A 227 -10.46 -2.92 -2.09
CA LEU A 227 -11.58 -2.01 -2.38
C LEU A 227 -11.57 -1.41 -3.80
N SER A 228 -10.40 -1.02 -4.31
CA SER A 228 -10.26 -0.51 -5.67
C SER A 228 -9.63 -1.50 -6.67
N CYS A 229 -9.48 -2.78 -6.32
CA CYS A 229 -9.00 -3.78 -7.28
C CYS A 229 -9.88 -3.83 -8.54
N LEU A 230 -9.23 -4.10 -9.68
CA LEU A 230 -9.88 -4.23 -10.98
C LEU A 230 -10.42 -5.65 -11.18
N LYS A 231 -11.45 -5.81 -12.03
CA LYS A 231 -11.92 -7.14 -12.45
C LYS A 231 -10.88 -7.77 -13.38
N ARG A 232 -10.67 -9.10 -13.32
CA ARG A 232 -9.77 -9.82 -14.26
C ARG A 232 -10.14 -9.53 -15.72
N SER A 233 -11.43 -9.39 -16.04
CA SER A 233 -11.89 -8.97 -17.37
C SER A 233 -11.48 -7.54 -17.75
N THR A 234 -11.49 -6.57 -16.82
CA THR A 234 -10.98 -5.21 -17.06
C THR A 234 -9.48 -5.24 -17.37
N ILE A 235 -8.71 -6.05 -16.64
CA ILE A 235 -7.27 -6.23 -16.89
C ILE A 235 -7.03 -6.90 -18.26
N GLY A 236 -7.84 -7.88 -18.64
CA GLY A 236 -7.82 -8.49 -19.98
C GLY A 236 -8.10 -7.47 -21.09
N SER A 237 -9.16 -6.66 -20.96
CA SER A 237 -9.48 -5.58 -21.91
C SER A 237 -8.37 -4.52 -21.99
N PHE A 238 -7.70 -4.22 -20.87
CA PHE A 238 -6.55 -3.31 -20.84
C PHE A 238 -5.35 -3.86 -21.62
N LEU A 239 -5.00 -5.14 -21.40
CA LEU A 239 -3.92 -5.83 -22.10
C LEU A 239 -4.19 -5.95 -23.62
N LEU A 240 -5.45 -6.06 -24.02
CA LEU A 240 -5.89 -6.02 -25.42
C LEU A 240 -5.99 -4.59 -26.00
N GLY A 241 -5.86 -3.54 -25.17
CA GLY A 241 -5.96 -2.15 -25.60
C GLY A 241 -7.38 -1.71 -26.01
N VAL A 242 -8.42 -2.35 -25.47
CA VAL A 242 -9.83 -2.12 -25.87
C VAL A 242 -10.71 -1.45 -24.79
N LEU A 243 -10.11 -0.86 -23.74
CA LEU A 243 -10.84 0.01 -22.82
C LEU A 243 -11.03 1.42 -23.42
N ASP A 244 -12.05 2.11 -22.95
CA ASP A 244 -12.23 3.54 -23.20
C ASP A 244 -11.16 4.38 -22.47
N GLU A 245 -10.92 5.58 -22.98
CA GLU A 245 -9.70 6.36 -22.72
C GLU A 245 -9.45 6.71 -21.22
N PRO A 246 -10.47 7.08 -20.42
CA PRO A 246 -10.31 7.23 -18.97
C PRO A 246 -9.93 5.92 -18.25
N TRP A 247 -10.53 4.78 -18.65
CA TRP A 247 -10.29 3.47 -18.03
C TRP A 247 -8.95 2.86 -18.43
N GLN A 248 -8.48 3.08 -19.65
CA GLN A 248 -7.14 2.67 -20.09
C GLN A 248 -6.07 3.41 -19.26
N SER A 249 -6.22 4.73 -19.06
CA SER A 249 -5.33 5.55 -18.23
C SER A 249 -5.33 5.13 -16.75
N TYR A 250 -6.52 4.97 -16.14
CA TYR A 250 -6.65 4.53 -14.75
C TYR A 250 -6.09 3.11 -14.53
N THR A 251 -6.29 2.19 -15.47
CA THR A 251 -5.78 0.81 -15.35
C THR A 251 -4.26 0.76 -15.40
N ALA A 252 -3.62 1.51 -16.32
CA ALA A 252 -2.16 1.65 -16.36
C ALA A 252 -1.62 2.20 -15.04
N PHE A 253 -2.20 3.29 -14.54
CA PHE A 253 -1.83 3.86 -13.24
C PHE A 253 -1.97 2.85 -12.08
N HIS A 254 -3.08 2.12 -12.01
CA HIS A 254 -3.35 1.20 -10.90
C HIS A 254 -2.39 -0.01 -10.89
N LEU A 255 -1.96 -0.46 -12.07
CA LEU A 255 -0.98 -1.54 -12.23
C LEU A 255 0.47 -1.06 -12.01
N ASP A 256 0.88 0.03 -12.67
CA ASP A 256 2.30 0.40 -12.75
C ASP A 256 2.76 1.39 -11.67
N VAL A 257 1.86 2.25 -11.17
CA VAL A 257 2.15 3.26 -10.13
C VAL A 257 1.72 2.77 -8.76
N VAL A 258 0.45 2.38 -8.61
CA VAL A 258 -0.10 1.88 -7.33
C VAL A 258 0.38 0.47 -7.01
N LYS A 259 0.65 -0.35 -8.05
CA LYS A 259 1.21 -1.70 -7.93
C LYS A 259 0.40 -2.60 -6.99
N CYS A 260 -0.91 -2.62 -7.18
CA CYS A 260 -1.79 -3.47 -6.39
C CYS A 260 -1.49 -4.96 -6.63
N GLU A 261 -0.98 -5.65 -5.61
CA GLU A 261 -0.49 -7.04 -5.67
C GLU A 261 -1.48 -8.01 -6.35
N MET A 262 -2.77 -7.89 -6.04
CA MET A 262 -3.81 -8.74 -6.60
C MET A 262 -4.10 -8.44 -8.09
N CYS A 263 -3.99 -7.17 -8.49
CA CYS A 263 -4.16 -6.78 -9.90
C CYS A 263 -2.93 -7.15 -10.73
N LEU A 264 -1.73 -7.04 -10.15
CA LEU A 264 -0.48 -7.51 -10.77
C LEU A 264 -0.50 -9.02 -10.98
N ALA A 265 -0.87 -9.82 -9.97
CA ALA A 265 -1.01 -11.27 -10.12
C ALA A 265 -2.00 -11.64 -11.24
N ASN A 266 -3.19 -11.01 -11.27
CA ASN A 266 -4.15 -11.26 -12.35
C ASN A 266 -3.65 -10.83 -13.74
N ARG A 267 -2.86 -9.75 -13.85
CA ARG A 267 -2.22 -9.32 -15.09
C ARG A 267 -1.20 -10.34 -15.56
N ASP A 268 -0.38 -10.85 -14.64
CA ASP A 268 0.72 -11.75 -14.95
C ASP A 268 0.19 -13.16 -15.30
N ASP A 269 -0.87 -13.63 -14.64
CA ASP A 269 -1.62 -14.83 -15.05
C ASP A 269 -2.16 -14.67 -16.49
N LEU A 270 -2.87 -13.57 -16.79
CA LEU A 270 -3.48 -13.31 -18.10
C LEU A 270 -2.42 -13.20 -19.22
N ALA A 271 -1.25 -12.65 -18.90
CA ALA A 271 -0.12 -12.59 -19.82
C ALA A 271 0.48 -13.99 -20.10
N ALA A 272 0.52 -14.88 -19.10
CA ALA A 272 0.90 -16.27 -19.27
C ALA A 272 -0.13 -17.06 -20.10
N GLU A 273 -1.42 -16.95 -19.78
CA GLU A 273 -2.52 -17.56 -20.55
C GLU A 273 -2.46 -17.14 -22.04
N ALA A 274 -2.22 -15.85 -22.31
CA ALA A 274 -2.08 -15.33 -23.66
C ALA A 274 -0.80 -15.83 -24.37
N ALA A 275 0.31 -15.97 -23.64
CA ALA A 275 1.56 -16.52 -24.19
C ALA A 275 1.41 -18.00 -24.57
N GLU A 276 0.86 -18.83 -23.68
CA GLU A 276 0.58 -20.25 -23.93
C GLU A 276 -0.38 -20.43 -25.11
N ALA A 277 -1.45 -19.64 -25.18
CA ALA A 277 -2.37 -19.63 -26.32
C ALA A 277 -1.73 -19.12 -27.63
N SER A 278 -0.62 -18.38 -27.57
CA SER A 278 0.14 -17.94 -28.74
C SER A 278 1.15 -18.98 -29.24
N ASP A 279 1.75 -19.74 -28.33
CA ASP A 279 2.83 -20.71 -28.58
C ASP A 279 2.29 -22.12 -28.87
N ALA A 280 1.09 -22.45 -28.39
CA ALA A 280 0.36 -23.66 -28.77
C ALA A 280 0.31 -23.81 -30.31
N ALA A 281 0.84 -24.92 -30.84
CA ALA A 281 1.02 -25.08 -32.28
C ALA A 281 -0.29 -24.84 -33.06
N VAL A 282 -0.21 -24.20 -34.23
CA VAL A 282 -1.40 -23.84 -35.03
C VAL A 282 -2.36 -25.02 -35.29
N PRO A 283 -1.89 -26.27 -35.56
CA PRO A 283 -2.77 -27.44 -35.65
C PRO A 283 -3.54 -27.75 -34.36
N GLU A 284 -2.92 -27.57 -33.20
CA GLU A 284 -3.52 -27.81 -31.88
C GLU A 284 -4.70 -26.85 -31.64
N ARG A 285 -4.50 -25.55 -31.94
CA ARG A 285 -5.55 -24.52 -31.88
C ARG A 285 -6.68 -24.78 -32.88
N MET A 286 -6.35 -25.17 -34.12
CA MET A 286 -7.33 -25.56 -35.14
C MET A 286 -8.15 -26.77 -34.67
N PHE A 287 -7.51 -27.76 -34.05
CA PHE A 287 -8.18 -28.96 -33.54
C PHE A 287 -9.11 -28.63 -32.37
N GLN A 288 -8.61 -27.98 -31.32
CA GLN A 288 -9.41 -27.63 -30.14
C GLN A 288 -10.63 -26.75 -30.46
N SER A 289 -10.49 -25.81 -31.41
CA SER A 289 -11.61 -24.96 -31.86
C SER A 289 -12.61 -25.65 -32.79
N SER A 290 -12.21 -26.74 -33.48
CA SER A 290 -13.08 -27.48 -34.40
C SER A 290 -13.74 -28.73 -33.78
N VAL A 291 -13.20 -29.29 -32.69
CA VAL A 291 -13.79 -30.44 -31.97
C VAL A 291 -15.27 -30.21 -31.59
N GLY A 292 -15.64 -28.98 -31.22
CA GLY A 292 -17.02 -28.61 -30.91
C GLY A 292 -18.00 -28.65 -32.10
N PHE A 293 -17.51 -28.65 -33.34
CA PHE A 293 -18.33 -28.76 -34.55
C PHE A 293 -18.44 -30.21 -35.07
N LEU A 294 -17.62 -31.13 -34.57
CA LEU A 294 -17.67 -32.55 -34.96
C LEU A 294 -18.77 -33.33 -34.21
N SER A 295 -19.26 -32.81 -33.08
CA SER A 295 -20.24 -33.48 -32.20
C SER A 295 -21.71 -33.28 -32.60
N THR A 296 -22.02 -32.36 -33.51
CA THR A 296 -23.40 -32.10 -33.99
C THR A 296 -23.80 -32.96 -35.20
N GLY A 297 -23.08 -34.06 -35.48
CA GLY A 297 -23.18 -34.82 -36.74
C GLY A 297 -23.62 -36.29 -36.61
N SER A 298 -24.27 -36.72 -35.51
CA SER A 298 -24.69 -38.12 -35.38
C SER A 298 -25.90 -38.39 -34.46
N ARG A 299 -27.09 -37.92 -34.86
CA ARG A 299 -28.37 -38.69 -34.91
C ARG A 299 -29.54 -37.82 -35.36
#